data_AF-Q582X7-F1
#
_entry.id   AF-Q582X7-F1
#
_cell.length_a   1.000
_cell.length_b   1.000
_cell.length_c   1.000
_cell.angle_alpha   90.00
_cell.angle_beta   90.00
_cell.angle_gamma   90.00
#
_symmetry.space_group_name_H-M   'P 1'
#
loop_
_entity.id
_entity.type
_entity.pdbx_description
1 polymer ?
#
loop_
_entity_poly.entity_id
_entity_poly.type
_entity_poly.pdbx_seq_one_letter_code
_entity_poly.pdbx_strand_id
1 'polypeptide(L)' 'MSSDEVAATGKGKKPACKICCACPAERQARDECTLLKGVEACQKEIGAFYKCLLHEGFSEEEVERLRGSVRSF' A
#
# COMPACT_ATOMS: atom_id res chain seq x y z
N MET A 1 14.41 13.05 21.55
CA MET A 1 14.18 11.60 21.45
C MET A 1 14.14 11.28 19.98
N SER A 2 15.26 10.73 19.51
CA SER A 2 15.32 9.38 18.92
C SER A 2 15.02 9.39 17.43
N SER A 3 16.10 9.25 16.67
CA SER A 3 16.13 8.58 15.38
C SER A 3 15.30 7.30 15.38
N ASP A 4 14.64 7.01 14.27
CA ASP A 4 15.04 5.87 13.44
C ASP A 4 14.60 6.11 12.00
N GLU A 5 15.59 6.22 11.13
CA GLU A 5 15.46 6.04 9.71
C GLU A 5 16.12 4.69 9.43
N VAL A 6 15.35 3.68 9.03
CA VAL A 6 15.66 2.72 7.95
C VAL A 6 14.90 1.40 8.12
N ALA A 7 14.10 1.03 7.12
CA ALA A 7 14.04 -0.36 6.65
C ALA A 7 13.32 -0.42 5.28
N ALA A 8 14.00 0.07 4.26
CA ALA A 8 13.84 -0.49 2.93
C ALA A 8 14.33 -1.94 2.97
N THR A 9 13.41 -2.92 2.97
CA THR A 9 13.76 -4.28 2.53
C THR A 9 13.50 -4.38 1.04
N GLY A 10 14.52 -4.08 0.25
CA GLY A 10 14.58 -4.51 -1.13
C GLY A 10 14.54 -6.04 -1.19
N LYS A 11 13.42 -6.61 -1.63
CA LYS A 11 13.39 -7.94 -2.26
C LYS A 11 12.94 -7.77 -3.69
N GLY A 12 13.90 -7.37 -4.54
CA GLY A 12 13.81 -7.64 -5.97
C GLY A 12 13.76 -9.15 -6.20
N LYS A 13 12.55 -9.72 -6.24
CA LYS A 13 12.18 -11.03 -6.77
C LYS A 13 10.72 -10.87 -7.18
N LYS A 14 10.44 -11.15 -8.45
CA LYS A 14 9.11 -11.23 -9.10
C LYS A 14 7.95 -11.37 -8.11
N PRO A 15 6.78 -10.74 -8.32
CA PRO A 15 5.62 -10.82 -7.42
C PRO A 15 5.16 -12.28 -7.27
N ALA A 16 5.80 -13.02 -6.35
CA ALA A 16 5.43 -14.40 -6.02
C ALA A 16 4.23 -14.41 -5.09
N CYS A 17 3.92 -13.25 -4.52
CA CYS A 17 2.86 -13.03 -3.56
C CYS A 17 1.77 -12.16 -4.19
N LYS A 18 0.51 -12.55 -3.94
CA LYS A 18 -0.66 -11.74 -4.29
C LYS A 18 -0.58 -10.37 -3.58
N ILE A 19 -1.35 -9.40 -4.05
CA ILE A 19 -1.51 -8.07 -3.42
C ILE A 19 -1.72 -8.13 -1.90
N CYS A 20 -2.39 -9.19 -1.41
CA CYS A 20 -2.64 -9.40 0.01
C CYS A 20 -1.38 -9.67 0.86
N CYS A 21 -0.28 -10.10 0.23
CA CYS A 21 0.97 -10.51 0.88
C CYS A 21 2.16 -9.58 0.56
N ALA A 22 2.04 -8.70 -0.43
CA ALA A 22 3.10 -7.81 -0.88
C ALA A 22 3.43 -6.72 0.16
N CYS A 23 2.38 -6.11 0.73
CA CYS A 23 2.51 -4.98 1.65
C CYS A 23 1.58 -5.15 2.85
N PRO A 24 1.85 -6.12 3.76
CA PRO A 24 0.96 -6.39 4.89
C PRO A 24 0.85 -5.19 5.84
N ALA A 25 1.93 -4.43 6.04
CA ALA A 25 1.94 -3.27 6.92
C ALA A 25 1.11 -2.11 6.35
N GLU A 26 1.35 -1.74 5.09
CA GLU A 26 0.65 -0.65 4.42
C GLU A 26 -0.81 -1.02 4.15
N ARG A 27 -1.09 -2.28 3.81
CA ARG A 27 -2.45 -2.79 3.68
C ARG A 27 -3.20 -2.68 5.00
N GLN A 28 -2.61 -3.13 6.10
CA GLN A 28 -3.24 -3.06 7.41
C GLN A 28 -3.49 -1.62 7.84
N ALA A 29 -2.50 -0.73 7.68
CA ALA A 29 -2.65 0.68 7.98
C ALA A 29 -3.77 1.33 7.14
N ARG A 30 -3.84 1.01 5.84
CA ARG A 30 -4.92 1.43 4.95
C ARG A 30 -6.26 0.89 5.43
N ASP A 31 -6.37 -0.41 5.69
CA ASP A 31 -7.60 -1.07 6.12
C ASP A 31 -8.10 -0.44 7.43
N GLU A 32 -7.25 -0.33 8.45
CA GLU A 32 -7.57 0.32 9.72
C GLU A 32 -8.03 1.77 9.54
N CYS A 33 -7.28 2.55 8.76
CA CYS A 33 -7.64 3.93 8.51
C CYS A 33 -9.01 4.02 7.80
N THR A 34 -9.22 3.23 6.74
CA THR A 34 -10.49 3.23 5.99
C THR A 34 -11.67 2.80 6.86
N LEU A 35 -11.47 1.87 7.80
CA LEU A 35 -12.49 1.46 8.76
C LEU A 35 -12.81 2.56 9.78
N LEU A 36 -11.81 3.33 10.22
CA LEU A 36 -11.98 4.35 11.26
C LEU A 36 -12.44 5.71 10.73
N LYS A 37 -11.94 6.13 9.57
CA LYS A 37 -12.09 7.50 9.05
C LYS A 37 -12.69 7.55 7.64
N GLY A 38 -12.78 6.41 6.95
CA GLY A 38 -13.17 6.34 5.55
C GLY A 38 -12.03 6.63 4.58
N VAL A 39 -12.28 6.32 3.31
CA VAL A 39 -11.31 6.42 2.20
C VAL A 39 -10.74 7.83 2.03
N GLU A 40 -11.58 8.85 2.20
CA GLU A 40 -11.21 10.24 1.93
C GLU A 40 -10.13 10.76 2.89
N ALA A 41 -10.18 10.35 4.16
CA ALA A 41 -9.18 10.73 5.15
C ALA A 41 -7.87 9.92 5.00
N CYS A 42 -7.93 8.76 4.35
CA CYS A 42 -6.85 7.77 4.30
C CYS A 42 -6.07 7.79 2.99
N GLN A 43 -6.15 8.87 2.22
CA GLN A 43 -5.41 9.04 0.97
C GLN A 43 -3.89 8.89 1.17
N LYS A 44 -3.37 9.27 2.35
CA LYS A 44 -1.95 9.07 2.71
C LYS A 44 -1.59 7.59 2.77
N GLU A 45 -2.39 6.79 3.48
CA GLU A 45 -2.14 5.37 3.72
C GLU A 45 -2.37 4.57 2.43
N ILE A 46 -3.40 4.96 1.68
CA ILE A 46 -3.67 4.47 0.33
C ILE A 46 -2.46 4.76 -0.60
N GLY A 47 -1.91 5.97 -0.55
CA GLY A 47 -0.73 6.36 -1.33
C GLY A 47 0.52 5.57 -0.96
N ALA A 48 0.73 5.30 0.33
CA ALA A 48 1.82 4.46 0.82
C ALA A 48 1.67 3.01 0.33
N PHE A 49 0.47 2.45 0.43
CA PHE A 49 0.16 1.11 -0.09
C PHE A 49 0.46 0.98 -1.58
N TYR A 50 0.05 1.96 -2.40
CA TYR A 50 0.36 1.96 -3.83
C TYR A 50 1.85 2.06 -4.13
N LYS A 51 2.59 2.90 -3.41
CA LYS A 51 4.06 2.96 -3.55
C LYS A 51 4.70 1.62 -3.23
N CYS A 52 4.24 0.96 -2.17
CA CYS A 52 4.72 -0.36 -1.82
C CYS A 52 4.40 -1.40 -2.90
N LEU A 53 3.19 -1.39 -3.47
CA LEU A 53 2.85 -2.29 -4.59
C LEU A 53 3.74 -2.08 -5.82
N LEU A 54 3.97 -0.83 -6.22
CA LEU A 54 4.88 -0.53 -7.33
C LEU A 54 6.30 -1.03 -7.03
N HIS A 55 6.76 -0.88 -5.78
CA HIS A 55 8.07 -1.37 -5.34
C HIS A 55 8.15 -2.91 -5.34
N GLU A 56 7.08 -3.60 -4.96
CA GLU A 56 6.96 -5.06 -4.97
C GLU A 56 6.84 -5.65 -6.39
N GLY A 57 6.69 -4.79 -7.41
CA GLY A 57 6.63 -5.18 -8.83
C GLY A 57 5.23 -5.34 -9.38
N PHE A 58 4.21 -4.74 -8.75
CA PHE A 58 2.89 -4.59 -9.36
C PHE A 58 2.92 -3.49 -10.41
N SER A 59 2.21 -3.69 -11.52
CA SER A 59 2.10 -2.71 -12.59
C SER A 59 1.31 -1.48 -12.16
N GLU A 60 1.63 -0.32 -12.75
CA GLU A 60 0.88 0.92 -12.57
C GLU A 60 -0.62 0.73 -12.86
N GLU A 61 -0.98 0.02 -13.94
CA GLU A 61 -2.39 -0.28 -14.24
C GLU A 61 -3.10 -1.05 -13.12
N GLU A 62 -2.44 -2.01 -12.46
CA GLU A 62 -3.05 -2.78 -11.37
C GLU A 62 -3.27 -1.87 -10.15
N VAL A 63 -2.25 -1.06 -9.83
CA VAL A 63 -2.26 -0.06 -8.76
C VAL A 63 -3.34 1.01 -9.00
N GLU A 64 -3.51 1.47 -10.24
CA GLU A 64 -4.53 2.42 -10.64
C GLU A 64 -5.94 1.83 -10.59
N ARG A 65 -6.13 0.57 -11.01
CA ARG A 65 -7.42 -0.12 -10.87
C ARG A 65 -7.85 -0.20 -9.41
N LEU A 66 -6.91 -0.51 -8.51
CA LEU A 66 -7.19 -0.48 -7.07
C LEU A 66 -7.59 0.91 -6.61
N ARG A 67 -6.84 1.95 -7.02
CA ARG A 67 -7.17 3.36 -6.70
C ARG A 67 -8.57 3.77 -7.16
N GLY A 68 -8.96 3.37 -8.37
CA GLY A 68 -10.29 3.60 -8.91
C GLY A 68 -11.39 2.95 -8.07
N SER A 69 -11.18 1.70 -7.64
CA SER A 69 -12.16 1.00 -6.80
C SER A 69 -12.33 1.65 -5.43
N VAL A 70 -11.26 2.15 -4.81
CA VAL A 70 -11.38 2.82 -3.49
C VAL A 70 -12.13 4.15 -3.61
N ARG A 71 -11.96 4.91 -4.70
CA ARG A 71 -12.73 6.14 -4.96
C ARG A 71 -14.23 5.92 -5.20
N SER A 72 -14.62 4.68 -5.52
CA SER A 72 -16.01 4.33 -5.83
C SER A 72 -16.80 3.84 -4.60
N PHE A 73 -16.20 3.82 -3.41
CA PHE A 73 -16.82 3.34 -2.17
C PHE A 73 -16.86 4.43 -1.11
#